data_AF-A0A539D3W1-F1
#
_entry.id   AF-A0A539D3W1-F1
#
_cell.length_a   1.000
_cell.length_b   1.000
_cell.length_c   1.000
_cell.angle_alpha   90.00
_cell.angle_beta   90.00
_cell.angle_gamma   90.00
#
_symmetry.space_group_name_H-M   'P 1'
#
loop_
_entity.id
_entity.type
_entity.pdbx_description
1 polymer ?
#
loop_
_entity_poly.entity_id
_entity_poly.type
_entity_poly.pdbx_seq_one_letter_code
_entity_poly.pdbx_strand_id
1 'polypeptide(L)'
;YDDPIDQYLARHPDYFLGQAPEAAAIDPGNPYILAGHLSCAAFELPLGPEDEGLFGSLTAGVLEALTAEERLTHLGGLHYWGSTDFPAQKVNLRTISADTYSIVDATDADRVIGMVDAISAPELVYPEAIYLHEGETWFVRKLDMEQKVAYVEPVSVDYYTQPVLDTSLRVTERRIERWSGPERLTLNRATVTWATTMFKKIQFGSTDSIGYKNLNLPPQHLDTVALGWSPSEEVRNAVRADGRKPTEGLCRSIACVIDLTSAG
;
A
#
# COMPACT_ATOMS: atom_id res chain seq x y z
N TYR A 1 -0.24 -16.31 -22.23
CA TYR A 1 0.68 -15.31 -21.65
C TYR A 1 0.39 -14.04 -22.43
N ASP A 2 -0.60 -13.30 -21.94
CA ASP A 2 -1.28 -12.24 -22.70
C ASP A 2 -1.00 -10.86 -22.10
N ASP A 3 0.00 -10.76 -21.22
CA ASP A 3 0.42 -9.48 -20.68
C ASP A 3 1.04 -8.63 -21.80
N PRO A 4 0.51 -7.42 -22.08
CA PRO A 4 1.05 -6.54 -23.10
C PRO A 4 2.51 -6.15 -22.88
N ILE A 5 2.96 -6.05 -21.62
CA ILE A 5 4.34 -5.71 -21.26
C ILE A 5 5.27 -6.86 -21.66
N ASP A 6 4.95 -8.09 -21.27
CA ASP A 6 5.75 -9.27 -21.63
C ASP A 6 5.89 -9.41 -23.16
N GLN A 7 4.79 -9.22 -23.89
CA GLN A 7 4.78 -9.27 -25.36
C GLN A 7 5.62 -8.16 -25.97
N TYR A 8 5.62 -6.96 -25.38
CA TYR A 8 6.45 -5.85 -25.82
C TYR A 8 7.93 -6.12 -25.57
N LEU A 9 8.31 -6.54 -24.36
CA LEU A 9 9.70 -6.85 -24.01
C LEU A 9 10.28 -7.98 -24.87
N ALA A 10 9.50 -9.03 -25.13
CA ALA A 10 9.91 -10.13 -26.00
C ALA A 10 10.13 -9.69 -27.46
N ARG A 11 9.32 -8.75 -27.97
CA ARG A 11 9.47 -8.19 -29.33
C ARG A 11 10.54 -7.12 -29.44
N HIS A 12 10.94 -6.52 -28.31
CA HIS A 12 11.91 -5.43 -28.24
C HIS A 12 12.98 -5.73 -27.17
N PRO A 13 13.80 -6.78 -27.34
CA PRO A 13 14.80 -7.15 -26.34
C PRO A 13 15.84 -6.03 -26.11
N ASP A 14 16.18 -5.26 -27.15
CA ASP A 14 17.10 -4.12 -27.05
C ASP A 14 16.55 -3.02 -26.13
N TYR A 15 15.23 -2.90 -26.00
CA TYR A 15 14.63 -1.97 -25.03
C TYR A 15 14.98 -2.40 -23.62
N PHE A 16 14.76 -3.67 -23.26
CA PHE A 16 15.06 -4.18 -21.92
C PHE A 16 16.55 -4.14 -21.59
N LEU A 17 17.39 -4.64 -22.51
CA LEU A 17 18.84 -4.73 -22.30
C LEU A 17 19.55 -3.37 -22.38
N GLY A 18 18.93 -2.39 -23.03
CA GLY A 18 19.47 -1.04 -23.18
C GLY A 18 19.07 -0.07 -22.07
N GLN A 19 18.11 -0.42 -21.21
CA GLN A 19 17.69 0.42 -20.09
C GLN A 19 18.62 0.23 -18.89
N ALA A 20 18.87 1.31 -18.16
CA ALA A 20 19.48 1.22 -16.84
C ALA A 20 18.43 0.69 -15.84
N PRO A 21 18.86 -0.07 -14.81
CA PRO A 21 17.97 -0.43 -13.71
C PRO A 21 17.33 0.80 -13.05
N GLU A 22 16.17 0.60 -12.45
CA GLU A 22 15.44 1.66 -11.75
C GLU A 22 16.28 2.25 -10.60
N ALA A 23 16.12 3.57 -10.38
CA ALA A 23 16.76 4.24 -9.27
C ALA A 23 15.97 4.03 -7.96
N ALA A 24 16.69 3.90 -6.85
CA ALA A 24 16.07 3.93 -5.53
C ALA A 24 15.80 5.39 -5.12
N ALA A 25 14.53 5.80 -5.14
CA ALA A 25 14.09 7.09 -4.64
C ALA A 25 13.76 7.01 -3.14
N ILE A 26 14.39 7.86 -2.32
CA ILE A 26 14.09 8.02 -0.89
C ILE A 26 13.92 9.50 -0.58
N ASP A 27 12.91 9.82 0.23
CA ASP A 27 12.68 11.19 0.71
C ASP A 27 12.84 11.23 2.25
N PRO A 28 14.08 11.38 2.76
CA PRO A 28 14.31 11.54 4.19
C PRO A 28 13.77 12.88 4.70
N GLY A 29 13.46 13.83 3.81
CA GLY A 29 12.86 15.12 4.13
C GLY A 29 11.34 15.06 4.31
N ASN A 30 10.70 13.90 4.19
CA ASN A 30 9.27 13.78 4.39
C ASN A 30 8.90 14.16 5.84
N PRO A 31 8.12 15.25 6.08
CA PRO A 31 7.87 15.76 7.43
C PRO A 31 7.09 14.79 8.31
N TYR A 32 6.28 13.89 7.73
CA TYR A 32 5.51 12.91 8.49
C TYR A 32 6.41 11.79 9.03
N ILE A 33 7.36 11.32 8.23
CA ILE A 33 8.36 10.34 8.65
C ILE A 33 9.30 10.97 9.68
N LEU A 34 9.77 12.19 9.38
CA LEU A 34 10.64 12.96 10.24
C LEU A 34 10.02 13.21 11.63
N ALA A 35 8.73 13.55 11.73
CA ALA A 35 8.05 13.73 13.00
C ALA A 35 8.07 12.49 13.89
N GLY A 36 7.91 11.30 13.31
CA GLY A 36 8.02 10.02 14.01
C GLY A 36 9.44 9.80 14.55
N HIS A 37 10.46 10.03 13.72
CA HIS A 37 11.85 9.87 14.13
C HIS A 37 12.29 10.91 15.17
N LEU A 38 11.93 12.18 15.02
CA LEU A 38 12.22 13.22 16.02
C LEU A 38 11.53 12.94 17.36
N SER A 39 10.32 12.38 17.34
CA SER A 39 9.66 11.94 18.58
C SER A 39 10.49 10.86 19.29
N CYS A 40 11.03 9.89 18.56
CA CYS A 40 11.89 8.85 19.12
C CYS A 40 13.23 9.41 19.60
N ALA A 41 13.86 10.28 18.80
CA ALA A 41 15.13 10.91 19.15
C ALA A 41 15.00 11.76 20.42
N ALA A 42 13.94 12.58 20.53
CA ALA A 42 13.65 13.39 21.72
C ALA A 42 13.36 12.57 22.99
N PHE A 43 12.88 11.33 22.84
CA PHE A 43 12.70 10.39 23.94
C PHE A 43 14.05 9.83 24.42
N GLU A 44 14.97 9.58 23.48
CA GLU A 44 16.32 9.09 23.80
C GLU A 44 17.20 10.19 24.41
N LEU A 45 17.26 11.36 23.77
CA LEU A 45 18.03 12.53 24.21
C LEU A 45 17.31 13.85 23.84
N PRO A 46 17.42 14.90 24.67
CA PRO A 46 16.83 16.20 24.35
C PRO A 46 17.46 16.77 23.06
N LEU A 47 16.62 17.31 22.18
CA LEU A 47 17.06 17.81 20.88
C LEU A 47 17.30 19.32 20.91
N GLY A 48 18.35 19.78 20.23
CA GLY A 48 18.72 21.18 20.11
C GLY A 48 18.90 21.63 18.65
N PRO A 49 19.22 22.91 18.41
CA PRO A 49 19.47 23.44 17.07
C PRO A 49 20.61 22.74 16.31
N GLU A 50 21.57 22.16 17.03
CA GLU A 50 22.67 21.38 16.47
C GLU A 50 22.21 20.11 15.73
N ASP A 51 21.05 19.56 16.10
CA ASP A 51 20.51 18.33 15.53
C ASP A 51 19.91 18.55 14.12
N GLU A 52 19.69 19.81 13.71
CA GLU A 52 19.25 20.15 12.35
C GLU A 52 20.22 19.60 11.28
N GLY A 53 21.53 19.52 11.59
CA GLY A 53 22.52 18.95 10.70
C GLY A 53 22.37 17.44 10.47
N LEU A 54 21.70 16.73 11.39
CA LEU A 54 21.45 15.29 11.32
C LEU A 54 20.10 14.97 10.66
N PHE A 55 19.07 15.74 10.98
CA PHE A 55 17.69 15.45 10.60
C PHE A 55 17.17 16.30 9.43
N GLY A 56 17.92 17.32 9.02
CA GLY A 56 17.63 18.13 7.85
C GLY A 56 16.83 19.40 8.14
N SER A 57 16.59 20.20 7.10
CA SER A 57 16.11 21.59 7.22
C SER A 57 14.69 21.75 7.75
N LEU A 58 13.87 20.69 7.75
CA LEU A 58 12.51 20.73 8.29
C LEU A 58 12.46 20.47 9.81
N THR A 59 13.58 20.13 10.43
CA THR A 59 13.66 19.75 11.85
C THR A 59 13.05 20.80 12.76
N ALA A 60 13.46 22.07 12.64
CA ALA A 60 12.92 23.15 13.46
C ALA A 60 11.39 23.27 13.35
N GLY A 61 10.85 23.30 12.13
CA GLY A 61 9.41 23.42 11.92
C GLY A 61 8.62 22.20 12.44
N VAL A 62 9.19 21.00 12.35
CA VAL A 62 8.56 19.78 12.89
C VAL A 62 8.63 19.74 14.41
N LEU A 63 9.74 20.16 15.04
CA LEU A 63 9.85 20.28 16.50
C LEU A 63 8.85 21.31 17.05
N GLU A 64 8.72 22.46 16.39
CA GLU A 64 7.71 23.47 16.74
C GLU A 64 6.29 22.90 16.67
N ALA A 65 5.96 22.17 15.60
CA ALA A 65 4.66 21.52 15.45
C ALA A 65 4.41 20.47 16.56
N LEU A 66 5.39 19.62 16.87
CA LEU A 66 5.28 18.62 17.94
C LEU A 66 5.17 19.26 19.33
N THR A 67 5.84 20.39 19.57
CA THR A 67 5.68 21.17 20.81
C THR A 67 4.29 21.81 20.88
N ALA A 68 3.76 22.33 19.78
CA ALA A 68 2.40 22.88 19.72
C ALA A 68 1.31 21.80 19.95
N GLU A 69 1.58 20.55 19.58
CA GLU A 69 0.76 19.38 19.90
C GLU A 69 0.96 18.83 21.33
N GLU A 70 1.74 19.53 22.17
CA GLU A 70 2.08 19.13 23.55
C GLU A 70 2.81 17.78 23.65
N ARG A 71 3.38 17.28 22.54
CA ARG A 71 4.18 16.05 22.52
C ARG A 71 5.61 16.27 23.03
N LEU A 72 6.11 17.50 22.85
CA LEU A 72 7.44 17.92 23.30
C LEU A 72 7.34 19.12 24.24
N THR A 73 8.17 19.16 25.27
CA THR A 73 8.36 20.33 26.13
C THR A 73 9.63 21.06 25.73
N HIS A 74 9.51 22.35 25.41
CA HIS A 74 10.67 23.19 25.11
C HIS A 74 11.17 23.89 26.39
N LEU A 75 12.42 23.63 26.78
CA LEU A 75 13.05 24.21 27.97
C LEU A 75 14.53 24.49 27.71
N GLY A 76 14.99 25.72 27.96
CA GLY A 76 16.41 26.06 27.88
C GLY A 76 17.01 25.94 26.47
N GLY A 77 16.20 26.06 25.41
CA GLY A 77 16.65 25.89 24.02
C GLY A 77 16.67 24.43 23.54
N LEU A 78 16.20 23.50 24.36
CA LEU A 78 16.12 22.08 24.05
C LEU A 78 14.67 21.58 24.06
N HIS A 79 14.38 20.61 23.20
CA HIS A 79 13.10 19.93 23.12
C HIS A 79 13.20 18.56 23.81
N TYR A 80 12.42 18.39 24.87
CA TYR A 80 12.32 17.16 25.64
C TYR A 80 11.05 16.41 25.27
N TRP A 81 11.09 15.08 25.27
CA TRP A 81 9.87 14.28 25.19
C TRP A 81 8.94 14.59 26.38
N GLY A 82 7.71 15.01 26.07
CA GLY A 82 6.77 15.55 27.06
C GLY A 82 5.83 14.52 27.69
N SER A 83 5.92 13.25 27.29
CA SER A 83 4.97 12.21 27.68
C SER A 83 5.68 10.96 28.22
N THR A 84 4.94 10.10 28.92
CA THR A 84 5.48 8.85 29.50
C THR A 84 5.36 7.65 28.56
N ASP A 85 4.74 7.84 27.39
CA ASP A 85 4.63 6.79 26.37
C ASP A 85 5.93 6.63 25.56
N PHE A 86 6.09 5.44 24.99
CA PHE A 86 7.26 5.09 24.19
C PHE A 86 6.98 5.34 22.70
N PRO A 87 7.51 6.40 22.08
CA PRO A 87 7.15 6.80 20.72
C PRO A 87 7.49 5.73 19.67
N ALA A 88 8.56 4.95 19.87
CA ALA A 88 8.98 3.94 18.90
C ALA A 88 7.97 2.78 18.74
N GLN A 89 7.05 2.56 19.70
CA GLN A 89 5.93 1.62 19.51
C GLN A 89 4.91 2.10 18.47
N LYS A 90 4.85 3.40 18.20
CA LYS A 90 3.89 4.02 17.27
C LYS A 90 4.48 4.27 15.88
N VAL A 91 5.80 4.14 15.72
CA VAL A 91 6.50 4.37 14.46
C VAL A 91 6.79 3.02 13.80
N ASN A 92 6.06 2.73 12.72
CA ASN A 92 6.32 1.54 11.89
C ASN A 92 7.24 1.89 10.72
N LEU A 93 8.31 1.11 10.53
CA LEU A 93 9.32 1.34 9.49
C LEU A 93 8.99 0.68 8.14
N ARG A 94 8.10 -0.32 8.11
CA ARG A 94 7.93 -1.19 6.94
C ARG A 94 6.48 -1.49 6.58
N THR A 95 5.59 -1.56 7.55
CA THR A 95 4.24 -2.06 7.34
C THR A 95 3.24 -0.92 7.32
N ILE A 96 2.38 -0.93 6.31
CA ILE A 96 1.23 -0.01 6.22
C ILE A 96 0.24 -0.29 7.35
N SER A 97 0.09 -1.56 7.78
CA SER A 97 -0.71 -1.95 8.94
C SER A 97 0.12 -2.08 10.22
N ALA A 98 -0.45 -1.66 11.34
CA ALA A 98 0.14 -1.86 12.67
C ALA A 98 0.07 -3.33 13.13
N ASP A 99 -0.84 -4.11 12.56
CA ASP A 99 -1.18 -5.47 12.98
C ASP A 99 -0.76 -6.53 11.97
N THR A 100 -0.51 -7.74 12.46
CA THR A 100 -0.20 -8.95 11.68
C THR A 100 -1.07 -10.12 12.11
N TYR A 101 -1.29 -11.06 11.19
CA TYR A 101 -1.93 -12.34 11.45
C TYR A 101 -0.87 -13.45 11.53
N SER A 102 -0.96 -14.30 12.54
CA SER A 102 -0.14 -15.50 12.65
C SER A 102 -0.79 -16.66 11.89
N ILE A 103 0.00 -17.37 11.09
CA ILE A 103 -0.43 -18.57 10.35
C ILE A 103 0.01 -19.78 11.17
N VAL A 104 -0.94 -20.52 11.74
CA VAL A 104 -0.70 -21.60 12.71
C VAL A 104 -1.18 -22.92 12.16
N ASP A 105 -0.37 -23.97 12.33
CA ASP A 105 -0.76 -25.33 12.00
C ASP A 105 -1.86 -25.82 12.97
N ALA A 106 -3.03 -26.17 12.43
CA ALA A 106 -4.16 -26.67 13.19
C ALA A 106 -3.95 -28.10 13.71
N THR A 107 -2.98 -28.84 13.16
CA THR A 107 -2.60 -30.19 13.59
C THR A 107 -1.57 -30.17 14.72
N ASP A 108 -0.79 -29.08 14.82
CA ASP A 108 0.19 -28.82 15.86
C ASP A 108 0.12 -27.33 16.25
N ALA A 109 -0.72 -27.01 17.23
CA ALA A 109 -1.08 -25.63 17.57
C ALA A 109 0.10 -24.77 18.06
N ASP A 110 1.21 -25.39 18.45
CA ASP A 110 2.43 -24.68 18.87
C ASP A 110 3.32 -24.30 17.67
N ARG A 111 2.99 -24.75 16.46
CA ARG A 111 3.76 -24.49 15.24
C ARG A 111 3.17 -23.31 14.45
N VAL A 112 3.91 -22.20 14.47
CA VAL A 112 3.68 -21.05 13.60
C VAL A 112 4.46 -21.24 12.29
N ILE A 113 3.76 -21.18 11.16
CA ILE A 113 4.33 -21.35 9.82
C ILE A 113 4.81 -20.00 9.27
N GLY A 114 4.11 -18.92 9.60
CA GLY A 114 4.47 -17.59 9.13
C GLY A 114 3.57 -16.50 9.67
N MET A 115 3.78 -15.29 9.18
CA MET A 115 2.94 -14.13 9.47
C MET A 115 2.63 -13.38 8.20
N VAL A 116 1.47 -12.73 8.18
CA VAL A 116 1.04 -11.83 7.11
C VAL A 116 0.53 -10.54 7.71
N ASP A 117 0.66 -9.42 7.02
CA ASP A 117 0.08 -8.17 7.49
C ASP A 117 -1.47 -8.24 7.52
N ALA A 118 -2.09 -7.45 8.39
CA ALA A 118 -3.54 -7.52 8.61
C ALA A 118 -4.38 -7.13 7.39
N ILE A 119 -3.87 -6.26 6.52
CA ILE A 119 -4.63 -5.74 5.38
C ILE A 119 -4.63 -6.72 4.20
N SER A 120 -3.58 -7.53 4.09
CA SER A 120 -3.40 -8.61 3.10
C SER A 120 -3.97 -9.95 3.56
N ALA A 121 -4.19 -10.16 4.87
CA ALA A 121 -4.68 -11.43 5.40
C ALA A 121 -5.99 -11.93 4.73
N PRO A 122 -7.01 -11.09 4.49
CA PRO A 122 -8.24 -11.52 3.81
C PRO A 122 -8.06 -11.86 2.32
N GLU A 123 -6.91 -11.51 1.73
CA GLU A 123 -6.56 -11.83 0.35
C GLU A 123 -5.67 -13.09 0.25
N LEU A 124 -4.77 -13.29 1.21
CA LEU A 124 -3.79 -14.38 1.17
C LEU A 124 -4.21 -15.63 1.94
N VAL A 125 -4.90 -15.45 3.07
CA VAL A 125 -5.29 -16.53 4.00
C VAL A 125 -6.78 -16.49 4.32
N TYR A 126 -7.61 -16.26 3.31
CA TYR A 126 -9.06 -16.37 3.43
C TYR A 126 -9.49 -17.82 3.72
N PRO A 127 -10.68 -18.04 4.33
CA PRO A 127 -11.20 -19.37 4.56
C PRO A 127 -11.25 -20.20 3.26
N GLU A 128 -10.76 -21.44 3.32
CA GLU A 128 -10.64 -22.39 2.21
C GLU A 128 -9.60 -22.04 1.14
N ALA A 129 -8.74 -21.04 1.40
CA ALA A 129 -7.57 -20.80 0.57
C ALA A 129 -6.59 -21.97 0.62
N ILE A 130 -5.83 -22.14 -0.45
CA ILE A 130 -4.59 -22.91 -0.46
C ILE A 130 -3.45 -21.92 -0.31
N TYR A 131 -2.91 -21.83 0.90
CA TYR A 131 -1.72 -21.06 1.22
C TYR A 131 -0.48 -21.86 0.83
N LEU A 132 0.37 -21.28 -0.01
CA LEU A 132 1.61 -21.91 -0.44
C LEU A 132 2.77 -21.34 0.37
N HIS A 133 3.48 -22.20 1.09
CA HIS A 133 4.62 -21.81 1.91
C HIS A 133 5.81 -22.70 1.60
N GLU A 134 6.88 -22.12 1.04
CA GLU A 134 8.10 -22.85 0.64
C GLU A 134 7.84 -24.08 -0.25
N GLY A 135 6.79 -24.01 -1.08
CA GLY A 135 6.38 -25.10 -1.97
C GLY A 135 5.44 -26.13 -1.33
N GLU A 136 5.20 -26.05 -0.03
CA GLU A 136 4.20 -26.85 0.67
C GLU A 136 2.82 -26.18 0.62
N THR A 137 1.78 -26.99 0.37
CA THR A 137 0.39 -26.53 0.31
C THR A 137 -0.32 -26.70 1.63
N TRP A 138 -0.93 -25.61 2.10
CA TRP A 138 -1.65 -25.53 3.36
C TRP A 138 -3.09 -25.09 3.11
N PHE A 139 -4.05 -25.87 3.58
CA PHE A 139 -5.46 -25.51 3.49
C PHE A 139 -5.84 -24.61 4.66
N VAL A 140 -6.38 -23.43 4.37
CA VAL A 140 -6.85 -22.50 5.41
C VAL A 140 -8.20 -22.96 5.94
N ARG A 141 -8.21 -23.60 7.11
CA ARG A 141 -9.43 -24.08 7.77
C ARG A 141 -10.26 -22.93 8.32
N LYS A 142 -9.62 -21.92 8.92
CA LYS A 142 -10.30 -20.79 9.55
C LYS A 142 -9.40 -19.56 9.57
N LEU A 143 -9.97 -18.41 9.18
CA LEU A 143 -9.39 -17.09 9.46
C LEU A 143 -10.11 -16.49 10.67
N ASP A 144 -9.43 -16.39 11.80
CA ASP A 144 -9.93 -15.73 13.00
C ASP A 144 -9.46 -14.26 12.99
N MET A 145 -10.38 -13.36 12.64
CA MET A 145 -10.08 -11.93 12.51
C MET A 145 -10.03 -11.21 13.86
N GLU A 146 -10.63 -11.78 14.90
CA GLU A 146 -10.60 -11.21 16.25
C GLU A 146 -9.27 -11.53 16.93
N GLN A 147 -8.84 -12.79 16.86
CA GLN A 147 -7.57 -13.24 17.42
C GLN A 147 -6.37 -12.96 16.51
N LYS A 148 -6.62 -12.57 15.25
CA LYS A 148 -5.59 -12.38 14.20
C LYS A 148 -4.78 -13.66 13.95
N VAL A 149 -5.48 -14.78 13.80
CA VAL A 149 -4.87 -16.09 13.56
C VAL A 149 -5.52 -16.77 12.36
N ALA A 150 -4.71 -17.23 11.40
CA ALA A 150 -5.14 -18.12 10.34
C ALA A 150 -4.73 -19.55 10.69
N TYR A 151 -5.72 -20.41 10.92
CA TYR A 151 -5.50 -21.83 11.19
C TYR A 151 -5.45 -22.59 9.87
N VAL A 152 -4.34 -23.27 9.62
CA VAL A 152 -4.10 -24.00 8.39
C VAL A 152 -3.74 -25.45 8.67
N GLU A 153 -4.02 -26.35 7.74
CA GLU A 153 -3.61 -27.76 7.85
C GLU A 153 -2.88 -28.19 6.58
N PRO A 154 -1.85 -29.04 6.69
CA PRO A 154 -1.10 -29.47 5.51
C PRO A 154 -2.02 -30.29 4.62
N VAL A 155 -2.00 -30.01 3.32
CA VAL A 155 -2.84 -30.71 2.35
C VAL A 155 -2.03 -31.01 1.10
N SER A 156 -2.27 -32.16 0.46
CA SER A 156 -1.70 -32.48 -0.85
C SER A 156 -2.79 -32.33 -1.91
N VAL A 157 -2.78 -31.21 -2.63
CA VAL A 157 -3.73 -30.91 -3.72
C VAL A 157 -3.00 -30.55 -5.00
N ASP A 158 -3.66 -30.74 -6.15
CA ASP A 158 -3.15 -30.41 -7.47
C ASP A 158 -3.66 -29.04 -7.98
N TYR A 159 -4.09 -28.16 -7.09
CA TYR A 159 -4.60 -26.83 -7.42
C TYR A 159 -4.16 -25.76 -6.41
N TYR A 160 -4.16 -24.51 -6.83
CA TYR A 160 -4.07 -23.35 -5.95
C TYR A 160 -5.35 -22.52 -6.02
N THR A 161 -5.50 -21.60 -5.07
CA THR A 161 -6.65 -20.70 -5.04
C THR A 161 -6.22 -19.28 -5.37
N GLN A 162 -7.02 -18.59 -6.19
CA GLN A 162 -6.80 -17.20 -6.53
C GLN A 162 -7.99 -16.34 -6.06
N PRO A 163 -7.77 -15.32 -5.23
CA PRO A 163 -8.82 -14.42 -4.79
C PRO A 163 -9.33 -13.56 -5.95
N VAL A 164 -10.59 -13.17 -5.87
CA VAL A 164 -11.21 -12.16 -6.73
C VAL A 164 -11.60 -10.99 -5.85
N LEU A 165 -10.91 -9.87 -6.04
CA LEU A 165 -11.11 -8.64 -5.30
C LEU A 165 -12.15 -7.77 -6.02
N ASP A 166 -13.09 -7.23 -5.25
CA ASP A 166 -13.86 -6.06 -5.65
C ASP A 166 -13.22 -4.83 -5.01
N THR A 167 -12.86 -3.82 -5.79
CA THR A 167 -12.18 -2.61 -5.31
C THR A 167 -12.91 -1.37 -5.78
N SER A 168 -13.13 -0.44 -4.86
CA SER A 168 -13.79 0.83 -5.13
C SER A 168 -13.03 1.99 -4.47
N LEU A 169 -13.09 3.16 -5.10
CA LEU A 169 -12.55 4.39 -4.55
C LEU A 169 -13.69 5.38 -4.38
N ARG A 170 -13.82 5.92 -3.16
CA ARG A 170 -14.80 6.96 -2.85
C ARG A 170 -14.09 8.23 -2.40
N VAL A 171 -14.33 9.32 -3.11
CA VAL A 171 -13.94 10.66 -2.65
C VAL A 171 -14.84 11.06 -1.49
N THR A 172 -14.26 11.30 -0.32
CA THR A 172 -15.00 11.63 0.91
C THR A 172 -15.06 13.13 1.15
N GLU A 173 -13.99 13.85 0.84
CA GLU A 173 -13.90 15.30 1.04
C GLU A 173 -12.98 15.93 -0.02
N ARG A 174 -13.39 17.05 -0.60
CA ARG A 174 -12.53 17.84 -1.50
C ARG A 174 -11.77 18.88 -0.68
N ARG A 175 -10.43 18.82 -0.69
CA ARG A 175 -9.58 19.77 0.04
C ARG A 175 -9.16 20.96 -0.82
N ILE A 176 -8.67 20.69 -2.02
CA ILE A 176 -8.14 21.71 -2.92
C ILE A 176 -8.69 21.47 -4.32
N GLU A 177 -9.11 22.55 -4.99
CA GLU A 177 -9.50 22.55 -6.38
C GLU A 177 -8.74 23.69 -7.09
N ARG A 178 -8.06 23.35 -8.18
CA ARG A 178 -7.36 24.32 -9.02
C ARG A 178 -7.65 24.03 -10.49
N TRP A 179 -7.73 25.10 -11.25
CA TRP A 179 -7.83 25.05 -12.71
C TRP A 179 -6.46 25.33 -13.30
N SER A 180 -6.07 24.55 -14.30
CA SER A 180 -4.88 24.75 -15.11
C SER A 180 -5.33 24.83 -16.57
N GLY A 181 -5.61 26.05 -17.04
CA GLY A 181 -6.32 26.25 -18.30
C GLY A 181 -7.71 25.60 -18.25
N PRO A 182 -8.10 24.78 -19.26
CA PRO A 182 -9.41 24.12 -19.27
C PRO A 182 -9.46 22.89 -18.33
N GLU A 183 -8.31 22.48 -17.79
CA GLU A 183 -8.15 21.24 -17.05
C GLU A 183 -8.37 21.46 -15.55
N ARG A 184 -8.96 20.46 -14.89
CA ARG A 184 -9.26 20.53 -13.45
C ARG A 184 -8.37 19.58 -12.67
N LEU A 185 -7.71 20.13 -11.65
CA LEU A 185 -6.88 19.41 -10.69
C LEU A 185 -7.53 19.49 -9.31
N THR A 186 -7.58 18.36 -8.62
CA THR A 186 -8.19 18.25 -7.30
C THR A 186 -7.30 17.46 -6.35
N LEU A 187 -7.22 17.89 -5.10
CA LEU A 187 -6.65 17.10 -4.01
C LEU A 187 -7.78 16.76 -3.04
N ASN A 188 -8.03 15.49 -2.84
CA ASN A 188 -9.19 15.02 -2.11
C ASN A 188 -8.79 14.01 -1.04
N ARG A 189 -9.51 13.96 0.07
CA ARG A 189 -9.54 12.76 0.89
C ARG A 189 -10.35 11.70 0.15
N ALA A 190 -9.83 10.48 0.14
CA ALA A 190 -10.48 9.36 -0.48
C ALA A 190 -10.35 8.13 0.40
N THR A 191 -11.35 7.26 0.36
CA THR A 191 -11.31 5.95 0.98
C THR A 191 -11.28 4.92 -0.15
N VAL A 192 -10.21 4.13 -0.19
CA VAL A 192 -10.14 2.94 -1.04
C VAL A 192 -10.71 1.79 -0.23
N THR A 193 -11.66 1.05 -0.81
CA THR A 193 -12.29 -0.09 -0.18
C THR A 193 -12.14 -1.29 -1.07
N TRP A 194 -11.66 -2.41 -0.53
CA TRP A 194 -11.59 -3.66 -1.27
C TRP A 194 -12.08 -4.84 -0.43
N ALA A 195 -12.64 -5.84 -1.09
CA ALA A 195 -13.11 -7.06 -0.46
C ALA A 195 -12.82 -8.27 -1.33
N THR A 196 -12.37 -9.35 -0.69
CA THR A 196 -12.29 -10.67 -1.33
C THR A 196 -13.71 -11.25 -1.42
N THR A 197 -14.31 -11.18 -2.60
CA THR A 197 -15.72 -11.57 -2.83
C THR A 197 -15.88 -13.02 -3.27
N MET A 198 -14.82 -13.59 -3.85
CA MET A 198 -14.81 -14.95 -4.39
C MET A 198 -13.37 -15.43 -4.46
N PHE A 199 -13.18 -16.74 -4.60
CA PHE A 199 -11.94 -17.28 -5.12
C PHE A 199 -12.21 -18.31 -6.21
N LYS A 200 -11.22 -18.49 -7.09
CA LYS A 200 -11.18 -19.56 -8.09
C LYS A 200 -10.19 -20.63 -7.64
N LYS A 201 -10.48 -21.89 -7.96
CA LYS A 201 -9.53 -23.00 -7.87
C LYS A 201 -8.92 -23.20 -9.24
N ILE A 202 -7.61 -23.12 -9.35
CA ILE A 202 -6.87 -23.22 -10.61
C ILE A 202 -5.92 -24.40 -10.50
N GLN A 203 -6.02 -25.34 -11.46
CA GLN A 203 -5.18 -26.53 -11.46
C GLN A 203 -3.71 -26.17 -11.71
N PHE A 204 -2.79 -26.81 -11.00
CA PHE A 204 -1.36 -26.64 -11.26
C PHE A 204 -1.01 -27.11 -12.67
N GLY A 205 -0.14 -26.35 -13.35
CA GLY A 205 0.29 -26.65 -14.72
C GLY A 205 -0.75 -26.37 -15.81
N SER A 206 -1.97 -25.92 -15.45
CA SER A 206 -2.99 -25.42 -16.37
C SER A 206 -3.42 -24.00 -15.96
N THR A 207 -4.13 -23.31 -16.85
CA THR A 207 -4.89 -22.09 -16.54
C THR A 207 -6.38 -22.38 -16.33
N ASP A 208 -6.77 -23.66 -16.30
CA ASP A 208 -8.16 -24.06 -16.16
C ASP A 208 -8.68 -23.82 -14.74
N SER A 209 -9.76 -23.06 -14.66
CA SER A 209 -10.51 -22.87 -13.42
C SER A 209 -11.40 -24.09 -13.18
N ILE A 210 -11.02 -24.93 -12.22
CA ILE A 210 -11.75 -26.16 -11.86
C ILE A 210 -12.93 -25.90 -10.90
N GLY A 211 -13.06 -24.68 -10.39
CA GLY A 211 -14.19 -24.28 -9.58
C GLY A 211 -14.05 -22.87 -9.03
N TYR A 212 -15.11 -22.38 -8.41
CA TYR A 212 -15.10 -21.11 -7.70
C TYR A 212 -16.03 -21.18 -6.50
N LYS A 213 -15.82 -20.29 -5.53
CA LYS A 213 -16.70 -20.15 -4.37
C LYS A 213 -16.76 -18.69 -3.94
N ASN A 214 -17.97 -18.24 -3.61
CA ASN A 214 -18.17 -16.91 -3.05
C ASN A 214 -17.71 -16.87 -1.59
N LEU A 215 -17.15 -15.73 -1.21
CA LEU A 215 -16.73 -15.42 0.15
C LEU A 215 -17.55 -14.24 0.65
N ASN A 216 -17.73 -14.19 1.96
CA ASN A 216 -18.35 -13.07 2.65
C ASN A 216 -17.40 -12.58 3.73
N LEU A 217 -16.30 -11.99 3.29
CA LEU A 217 -15.30 -11.38 4.17
C LEU A 217 -15.56 -9.88 4.31
N PRO A 218 -15.29 -9.29 5.48
CA PRO A 218 -15.45 -7.85 5.66
C PRO A 218 -14.50 -7.09 4.73
N PRO A 219 -14.96 -5.98 4.13
CA PRO A 219 -14.11 -5.15 3.31
C PRO A 219 -12.99 -4.51 4.14
N GLN A 220 -11.84 -4.33 3.50
CA GLN A 220 -10.73 -3.54 4.01
C GLN A 220 -10.87 -2.10 3.52
N HIS A 221 -10.43 -1.16 4.34
CA HIS A 221 -10.50 0.27 4.03
C HIS A 221 -9.14 0.93 4.21
N LEU A 222 -8.76 1.78 3.26
CA LEU A 222 -7.60 2.64 3.33
C LEU A 222 -8.04 4.09 3.11
N ASP A 223 -8.02 4.86 4.20
CA ASP A 223 -8.20 6.31 4.13
C ASP A 223 -6.90 6.96 3.68
N THR A 224 -6.98 7.70 2.58
CA THR A 224 -5.81 8.29 1.92
C THR A 224 -6.15 9.65 1.31
N VAL A 225 -5.16 10.27 0.68
CA VAL A 225 -5.31 11.49 -0.11
C VAL A 225 -5.06 11.14 -1.58
N ALA A 226 -5.97 11.55 -2.45
CA ALA A 226 -5.91 11.30 -3.89
C ALA A 226 -5.80 12.62 -4.67
N LEU A 227 -4.81 12.68 -5.57
CA LEU A 227 -4.73 13.68 -6.61
C LEU A 227 -5.60 13.24 -7.80
N GLY A 228 -6.61 14.03 -8.13
CA GLY A 228 -7.49 13.81 -9.26
C GLY A 228 -7.21 14.82 -10.38
N TRP A 229 -7.04 14.32 -11.59
CA TRP A 229 -7.03 15.12 -12.82
C TRP A 229 -8.28 14.80 -13.64
N SER A 230 -8.99 15.84 -14.07
CA SER A 230 -10.19 15.71 -14.91
C SER A 230 -10.02 16.55 -16.16
N PRO A 231 -9.93 15.92 -17.35
CA PRO A 231 -9.85 16.68 -18.58
C PRO A 231 -11.15 17.37 -18.92
N SER A 232 -11.01 18.53 -19.54
CA SER A 232 -12.15 19.33 -20.01
C SER A 232 -13.05 18.53 -20.96
N GLU A 233 -14.30 18.95 -21.07
CA GLU A 233 -15.21 18.36 -22.05
C GLU A 233 -14.74 18.60 -23.49
N GLU A 234 -14.13 19.76 -23.75
CA GLU A 234 -13.52 20.10 -25.04
C GLU A 234 -12.43 19.10 -25.43
N VAL A 235 -11.48 18.82 -24.54
CA VAL A 235 -10.43 17.82 -24.78
C VAL A 235 -11.02 16.43 -25.00
N ARG A 236 -12.00 16.02 -24.17
CA ARG A 236 -12.66 14.72 -24.34
C ARG A 236 -13.40 14.61 -25.67
N ASN A 237 -14.01 15.69 -26.14
CA ASN A 237 -14.71 15.72 -27.43
C ASN A 237 -13.75 15.75 -28.62
N ALA A 238 -12.64 16.48 -28.51
CA ALA A 238 -11.58 16.47 -29.54
C ALA A 238 -10.99 15.06 -29.72
N VAL A 239 -10.72 14.34 -28.63
CA VAL A 239 -10.24 12.94 -28.68
C VAL A 239 -11.26 12.02 -29.36
N ARG A 240 -12.55 12.18 -29.05
CA ARG A 240 -13.62 11.42 -29.72
C ARG A 240 -13.74 11.74 -31.21
N ALA A 241 -13.59 13.02 -31.58
CA ALA A 241 -13.64 13.46 -32.97
C ALA A 241 -12.51 12.86 -33.82
N ASP A 242 -11.35 12.59 -33.21
CA ASP A 242 -10.23 11.88 -33.83
C ASP A 242 -10.40 10.34 -33.83
N GLY A 243 -11.60 9.82 -33.49
CA GLY A 243 -11.91 8.39 -33.48
C GLY A 243 -11.28 7.61 -32.32
N ARG A 244 -10.72 8.28 -31.31
CA ARG A 244 -10.07 7.64 -30.15
C ARG A 244 -10.98 7.62 -28.93
N LYS A 245 -10.70 6.70 -28.00
CA LYS A 245 -11.44 6.63 -26.74
C LYS A 245 -10.73 7.45 -25.65
N PRO A 246 -11.38 8.46 -25.05
CA PRO A 246 -10.78 9.24 -23.97
C PRO A 246 -10.30 8.41 -22.78
N THR A 247 -10.96 7.29 -22.48
CA THR A 247 -10.58 6.38 -21.39
C THR A 247 -9.23 5.71 -21.61
N GLU A 248 -8.93 5.31 -22.84
CA GLU A 248 -7.61 4.73 -23.19
C GLU A 248 -6.51 5.80 -23.09
N GLY A 249 -6.82 7.05 -23.48
CA GLY A 249 -5.94 8.19 -23.29
C GLY A 249 -5.63 8.47 -21.82
N LEU A 250 -6.64 8.40 -20.94
CA LEU A 250 -6.46 8.56 -19.49
C LEU A 250 -5.54 7.49 -18.90
N CYS A 251 -5.69 6.22 -19.30
CA CYS A 251 -4.80 5.15 -18.83
C CYS A 251 -3.34 5.42 -19.18
N ARG A 252 -3.07 5.90 -20.41
CA ARG A 252 -1.71 6.26 -20.83
C ARG A 252 -1.17 7.47 -20.07
N SER A 253 -2.00 8.48 -19.80
CA SER A 253 -1.61 9.61 -18.96
C SER A 253 -1.23 9.19 -17.54
N ILE A 254 -1.96 8.24 -16.95
CA ILE A 254 -1.64 7.68 -15.63
C ILE A 254 -0.27 6.97 -15.66
N ALA A 255 -0.01 6.15 -16.69
CA ALA A 255 1.29 5.50 -16.85
C ALA A 255 2.44 6.53 -16.92
N CYS A 256 2.30 7.59 -17.73
CA CYS A 256 3.30 8.65 -17.80
C CYS A 256 3.51 9.38 -16.47
N VAL A 257 2.46 9.58 -15.67
CA VAL A 257 2.59 10.19 -14.34
C VAL A 257 3.38 9.26 -13.40
N ILE A 258 3.13 7.96 -13.43
CA ILE A 258 3.86 6.97 -12.63
C ILE A 258 5.36 6.98 -13.00
N ASP A 259 5.67 7.01 -14.30
CA ASP A 259 7.06 7.09 -14.79
C ASP A 259 7.76 8.38 -14.34
N LEU A 260 7.06 9.52 -14.41
CA LEU A 260 7.61 10.80 -13.97
C LEU A 260 7.87 10.85 -12.45
N THR A 261 7.05 10.16 -11.66
CA THR A 261 7.25 10.08 -10.20
C THR A 261 8.35 9.10 -9.79
N SER A 262 8.70 8.12 -10.64
CA SER A 262 9.78 7.15 -10.36
C SER A 262 11.16 7.62 -10.84
N ALA A 263 11.22 8.61 -11.73
CA ALA A 263 12.46 9.20 -12.23
C ALA A 263 12.96 10.42 -11.42
N GLY A 264 12.20 10.86 -10.40
CA GLY A 264 12.46 12.05 -9.59
C GLY A 264 13.23 11.82 -8.31
#